data_AF-A0AAV2L9Z4-F1
#
_entry.id   AF-A0AAV2L9Z4-F1
#
_cell.length_a   1.000
_cell.length_b   1.000
_cell.length_c   1.000
_cell.angle_alpha   90.00
_cell.angle_beta   90.00
_cell.angle_gamma   90.00
#
_symmetry.space_group_name_H-M   'P 1'
#
loop_
_entity.id
_entity.type
_entity.pdbx_description
1 polymer ?
#
loop_
_entity_poly.entity_id
_entity_poly.type
_entity_poly.pdbx_seq_one_letter_code
_entity_poly.pdbx_strand_id
1 'polypeptide(L)'
;MFTYTPRLMNLNFTHNNNWNLHEQNLLKPLSELQHLDLTGNSLETLHVLSGNLSKLERLILAKNELKIIDESIFKRLSSLKYLDLSDNPFVCNCSNADFISWVLYNTQVFVADTFQYKCAYPLSQKDQLLLSFDVQSCWESVSFTCFMSSSALVLVTLLSSFIYHFLRWQLVYGYYLFRAFLYDGRKRRQGCAHVYDAFVSYNVHDEEWVYHRLVPELEEQQGWKLCLHHRDFEPGKAIVENITDAIYSSRKTLCVISRRYLQSEWCSREIQMASFRLFDEQKDVLIMLFLEEISSVELSPFYRMRKLVKSRSYLSWTQTRTHRGLFWERVQQALESGNDPTEAHNLLTANV
;
A
#
# COMPACT_ATOMS: atom_id res chain seq x y z
N MET A 1 44.80 -12.51 -44.40
CA MET A 1 45.03 -12.76 -45.84
C MET A 1 45.10 -11.46 -46.65
N PHE A 2 44.14 -10.54 -46.52
CA PHE A 2 44.13 -9.26 -47.26
C PHE A 2 45.08 -8.17 -46.73
N THR A 3 45.91 -8.48 -45.74
CA THR A 3 46.91 -7.57 -45.16
C THR A 3 47.97 -7.12 -46.16
N TYR A 4 48.21 -7.90 -47.22
CA TYR A 4 49.21 -7.62 -48.25
C TYR A 4 48.62 -6.98 -49.52
N THR A 5 47.30 -6.74 -49.57
CA THR A 5 46.59 -6.16 -50.73
C THR A 5 45.67 -5.00 -50.32
N PRO A 6 46.17 -3.93 -49.66
CA PRO A 6 45.33 -2.87 -49.12
C PRO A 6 44.69 -1.97 -50.20
N ARG A 7 45.22 -1.98 -51.43
CA ARG A 7 44.73 -1.16 -52.56
C ARG A 7 43.71 -1.90 -53.44
N LEU A 8 43.18 -3.02 -52.98
CA LEU A 8 42.19 -3.78 -53.74
C LEU A 8 40.90 -2.96 -53.85
N MET A 9 40.50 -2.64 -55.08
CA MET A 9 39.26 -1.88 -55.36
C MET A 9 38.07 -2.80 -55.61
N ASN A 10 38.32 -3.97 -56.22
CA ASN A 10 37.27 -4.90 -56.63
C ASN A 10 37.55 -6.27 -56.00
N LEU A 11 36.60 -6.77 -55.23
CA LEU A 11 36.65 -8.11 -54.65
C LEU A 11 35.38 -8.85 -55.05
N ASN A 12 35.52 -9.85 -55.92
CA ASN A 12 34.45 -10.78 -56.24
C ASN A 12 34.78 -12.13 -55.60
N PHE A 13 33.90 -12.58 -54.73
CA PHE A 13 34.03 -13.84 -54.03
C PHE A 13 32.65 -14.50 -53.98
N THR A 14 32.28 -15.23 -55.03
CA THR A 14 30.95 -15.84 -55.14
C THR A 14 30.96 -17.36 -55.06
N HIS A 15 29.87 -17.94 -54.54
CA HIS A 15 29.62 -19.38 -54.48
C HIS A 15 30.70 -20.19 -53.75
N ASN A 16 31.30 -19.64 -52.69
CA ASN A 16 32.34 -20.29 -51.91
C ASN A 16 31.79 -20.80 -50.57
N ASN A 17 31.14 -21.97 -50.61
CA ASN A 17 30.52 -22.62 -49.43
C ASN A 17 31.53 -23.11 -48.36
N ASN A 18 32.83 -23.05 -48.63
CA ASN A 18 33.89 -23.59 -47.77
C ASN A 18 34.71 -22.51 -47.03
N TRP A 19 34.37 -21.24 -47.16
CA TRP A 19 35.13 -20.17 -46.53
C TRP A 19 34.48 -19.71 -45.22
N ASN A 20 35.23 -19.73 -44.12
CA ASN A 20 34.84 -19.12 -42.85
C ASN A 20 34.86 -17.58 -42.97
N LEU A 21 33.93 -17.01 -43.74
CA LEU A 21 33.63 -15.57 -43.77
C LEU A 21 33.07 -15.06 -42.42
N HIS A 22 32.90 -15.98 -41.45
CA HIS A 22 32.57 -15.71 -40.06
C HIS A 22 33.70 -15.03 -39.27
N GLU A 23 34.94 -14.99 -39.78
CA GLU A 23 36.00 -14.22 -39.14
C GLU A 23 35.73 -12.72 -39.24
N GLN A 24 35.31 -12.15 -38.11
CA GLN A 24 35.22 -10.71 -37.92
C GLN A 24 36.57 -10.08 -38.29
N ASN A 25 36.54 -8.99 -39.07
CA ASN A 25 37.70 -8.19 -39.52
C ASN A 25 38.45 -8.67 -40.77
N LEU A 26 37.98 -9.67 -41.52
CA LEU A 26 38.64 -10.09 -42.76
C LEU A 26 38.80 -8.95 -43.78
N LEU A 27 37.77 -8.11 -43.93
CA LEU A 27 37.74 -6.98 -44.87
C LEU A 27 38.27 -5.67 -44.28
N LYS A 28 38.63 -5.64 -42.99
CA LYS A 28 39.11 -4.43 -42.30
C LYS A 28 40.34 -3.77 -42.97
N PRO A 29 41.30 -4.51 -43.55
CA PRO A 29 42.46 -3.91 -44.23
C PRO A 29 42.14 -3.26 -45.59
N LEU A 30 40.94 -3.47 -46.15
CA LEU A 30 40.58 -3.09 -47.52
C LEU A 30 39.88 -1.73 -47.58
N SER A 31 40.56 -0.66 -47.15
CA SER A 31 39.97 0.70 -47.08
C SER A 31 39.68 1.33 -48.45
N GLU A 32 40.31 0.84 -49.52
CA GLU A 32 40.16 1.33 -50.90
C GLU A 32 39.12 0.56 -51.72
N LEU A 33 38.40 -0.38 -51.09
CA LEU A 33 37.43 -1.23 -51.78
C LEU A 33 36.22 -0.41 -52.26
N GLN A 34 35.90 -0.54 -53.55
CA GLN A 34 34.78 0.13 -54.23
C GLN A 34 33.67 -0.85 -54.62
N HIS A 35 34.04 -2.08 -55.00
CA HIS A 35 33.11 -3.09 -55.47
C HIS A 35 33.32 -4.40 -54.70
N LEU A 36 32.28 -4.87 -54.00
CA LEU A 36 32.29 -6.10 -53.24
C LEU A 36 31.11 -6.98 -53.64
N ASP A 37 31.41 -8.19 -54.11
CA ASP A 37 30.43 -9.21 -54.43
C ASP A 37 30.69 -10.46 -53.60
N LEU A 38 29.73 -10.79 -52.74
CA LEU A 38 29.73 -11.93 -51.83
C LEU A 38 28.51 -12.84 -52.08
N THR A 39 28.03 -12.91 -53.32
CA THR A 39 26.87 -13.73 -53.70
C THR A 39 27.09 -15.21 -53.40
N GLY A 40 26.12 -15.89 -52.78
CA GLY A 40 26.17 -17.35 -52.64
C GLY A 40 27.19 -17.87 -51.61
N ASN A 41 27.45 -17.15 -50.52
CA ASN A 41 28.42 -17.58 -49.49
C ASN A 41 27.77 -17.98 -48.15
N SER A 42 26.46 -18.26 -48.13
CA SER A 42 25.72 -18.66 -46.93
C SER A 42 25.90 -17.73 -45.72
N LEU A 43 26.03 -16.42 -45.95
CA LEU A 43 26.21 -15.44 -44.88
C LEU A 43 24.92 -15.31 -44.04
N GLU A 44 25.01 -15.55 -42.74
CA GLU A 44 23.87 -15.36 -41.82
C GLU A 44 23.78 -13.93 -41.26
N THR A 45 24.91 -13.22 -41.19
CA THR A 45 25.03 -11.88 -40.62
C THR A 45 25.94 -10.99 -41.46
N LEU A 46 25.80 -9.68 -41.30
CA LEU A 46 26.60 -8.67 -41.98
C LEU A 46 27.90 -8.29 -41.24
N HIS A 47 28.31 -9.05 -40.23
CA HIS A 47 29.51 -8.75 -39.42
C HIS A 47 30.81 -8.70 -40.22
N VAL A 48 30.87 -9.35 -41.39
CA VAL A 48 32.01 -9.26 -42.31
C VAL A 48 32.25 -7.81 -42.78
N LEU A 49 31.21 -6.97 -42.76
CA LEU A 49 31.23 -5.55 -43.14
C LEU A 49 31.49 -4.61 -41.94
N SER A 50 31.87 -5.13 -40.76
CA SER A 50 32.16 -4.31 -39.58
C SER A 50 33.43 -3.44 -39.71
N GLY A 51 34.21 -3.61 -40.78
CA GLY A 51 35.36 -2.76 -41.09
C GLY A 51 34.99 -1.36 -41.61
N ASN A 52 35.96 -0.45 -41.66
CA ASN A 52 35.78 0.86 -42.26
C ASN A 52 35.95 0.79 -43.79
N LEU A 53 34.84 0.57 -44.50
CA LEU A 53 34.77 0.48 -45.96
C LEU A 53 34.13 1.74 -46.56
N SER A 54 34.62 2.92 -46.18
CA SER A 54 33.99 4.21 -46.51
C SER A 54 33.91 4.51 -48.01
N LYS A 55 34.78 3.89 -48.83
CA LYS A 55 34.85 4.06 -50.30
C LYS A 55 34.00 3.05 -51.08
N LEU A 56 33.31 2.13 -50.40
CA LEU A 56 32.54 1.08 -51.04
C LEU A 56 31.32 1.68 -51.74
N GLU A 57 31.20 1.50 -53.05
CA GLU A 57 30.10 2.03 -53.86
C GLU A 57 29.06 0.96 -54.22
N ARG A 58 29.50 -0.29 -54.43
CA ARG A 58 28.63 -1.40 -54.83
C ARG A 58 28.83 -2.60 -53.92
N LEU A 59 27.74 -3.08 -53.33
CA LEU A 59 27.71 -4.25 -52.46
C LEU A 59 26.65 -5.24 -52.96
N ILE A 60 27.09 -6.45 -53.29
CA ILE A 60 26.22 -7.54 -53.74
C ILE A 60 26.31 -8.68 -52.71
N LEU A 61 25.16 -9.02 -52.14
CA LEU A 61 24.98 -10.01 -51.08
C LEU A 61 23.84 -10.99 -51.42
N ALA A 62 23.54 -11.14 -52.70
CA ALA A 62 22.47 -12.01 -53.17
C ALA A 62 22.71 -13.48 -52.77
N LYS A 63 21.63 -14.26 -52.63
CA LYS A 63 21.70 -15.72 -52.37
C LYS A 63 22.51 -16.10 -51.13
N ASN A 64 22.29 -15.38 -50.02
CA ASN A 64 22.89 -15.69 -48.72
C ASN A 64 21.78 -16.12 -47.72
N GLU A 65 22.14 -16.29 -46.45
CA GLU A 65 21.24 -16.74 -45.38
C GLU A 65 20.87 -15.57 -44.44
N LEU A 66 20.85 -14.33 -44.97
CA LEU A 66 20.61 -13.14 -44.18
C LEU A 66 19.14 -13.06 -43.76
N LYS A 67 18.91 -13.17 -42.45
CA LYS A 67 17.57 -13.15 -41.84
C LYS A 67 17.17 -11.77 -41.36
N ILE A 68 18.07 -11.12 -40.65
CA ILE A 68 17.88 -9.80 -40.03
C ILE A 68 18.97 -8.87 -40.56
N ILE A 69 18.56 -7.70 -41.02
CA ILE A 69 19.45 -6.69 -41.58
C ILE A 69 19.53 -5.51 -40.62
N ASP A 70 20.71 -5.32 -40.04
CA ASP A 70 21.03 -4.13 -39.27
C ASP A 70 21.41 -2.99 -40.22
N GLU A 71 20.54 -2.00 -40.36
CA GLU A 71 20.72 -0.89 -41.30
C GLU A 71 21.80 0.09 -40.84
N SER A 72 22.23 0.03 -39.57
CA SER A 72 23.32 0.85 -39.03
C SER A 72 24.64 0.61 -39.77
N ILE A 73 24.81 -0.58 -40.35
CA ILE A 73 26.01 -0.95 -41.12
C ILE A 73 26.07 -0.12 -42.41
N PHE A 74 24.95 0.04 -43.10
CA PHE A 74 24.89 0.82 -44.34
C PHE A 74 25.08 2.31 -44.09
N LYS A 75 24.65 2.83 -42.93
CA LYS A 75 24.93 4.21 -42.51
C LYS A 75 26.44 4.49 -42.38
N ARG A 76 27.26 3.47 -42.09
CA ARG A 76 28.73 3.60 -42.04
C ARG A 76 29.40 3.53 -43.42
N LEU A 77 28.73 2.95 -44.42
CA LEU A 77 29.20 2.87 -45.80
C LEU A 77 28.81 4.13 -46.56
N SER A 78 29.46 5.25 -46.23
CA SER A 78 29.07 6.60 -46.70
C SER A 78 29.04 6.81 -48.21
N SER A 79 29.79 6.00 -48.98
CA SER A 79 29.85 6.10 -50.45
C SER A 79 29.00 5.04 -51.16
N LEU A 80 28.21 4.24 -50.42
CA LEU A 80 27.41 3.18 -51.00
C LEU A 80 26.33 3.77 -51.92
N LYS A 81 26.25 3.25 -53.14
CA LYS A 81 25.27 3.67 -54.16
C LYS A 81 24.38 2.52 -54.59
N TYR A 82 24.88 1.29 -54.54
CA TYR A 82 24.16 0.10 -55.00
C TYR A 82 24.27 -1.03 -53.97
N LEU A 83 23.11 -1.57 -53.59
CA LEU A 83 22.99 -2.69 -52.67
C LEU A 83 22.07 -3.77 -53.27
N ASP A 84 22.52 -5.00 -53.30
CA ASP A 84 21.70 -6.15 -53.70
C ASP A 84 21.67 -7.18 -52.57
N LEU A 85 20.48 -7.45 -52.06
CA LEU A 85 20.19 -8.45 -51.03
C LEU A 85 19.16 -9.49 -51.52
N SER A 86 18.98 -9.62 -52.83
CA SER A 86 18.03 -10.57 -53.43
C SER A 86 18.28 -12.01 -52.97
N ASP A 87 17.24 -12.83 -52.99
CA ASP A 87 17.31 -14.26 -52.63
C ASP A 87 17.89 -14.53 -51.22
N ASN A 88 17.54 -13.73 -50.22
CA ASN A 88 17.85 -13.98 -48.81
C ASN A 88 16.58 -14.33 -48.00
N PRO A 89 16.68 -15.19 -46.98
CA PRO A 89 15.55 -15.64 -46.18
C PRO A 89 15.15 -14.65 -45.08
N PHE A 90 14.63 -13.48 -45.46
CA PHE A 90 14.29 -12.42 -44.52
C PHE A 90 13.21 -12.81 -43.50
N VAL A 91 13.29 -12.21 -42.32
CA VAL A 91 12.27 -12.32 -41.27
C VAL A 91 11.33 -11.11 -41.33
N CYS A 92 10.03 -11.35 -41.45
CA CYS A 92 8.99 -10.32 -41.45
C CYS A 92 8.41 -10.18 -40.05
N ASN A 93 9.13 -9.41 -39.24
CA ASN A 93 8.73 -9.01 -37.90
C ASN A 93 9.37 -7.66 -37.57
N CYS A 94 9.17 -7.19 -36.33
CA CYS A 94 9.72 -5.93 -35.87
C CYS A 94 11.26 -5.86 -35.85
N SER A 95 11.99 -6.98 -35.99
CA SER A 95 13.46 -6.98 -36.05
C SER A 95 14.00 -6.39 -37.35
N ASN A 96 13.23 -6.42 -38.44
CA ASN A 96 13.59 -5.78 -39.71
C ASN A 96 12.84 -4.47 -39.96
N ALA A 97 12.08 -3.97 -38.99
CA ALA A 97 11.30 -2.73 -39.10
C ALA A 97 12.16 -1.52 -39.50
N ASP A 98 13.34 -1.40 -38.89
CA ASP A 98 14.26 -0.30 -39.15
C ASP A 98 14.88 -0.40 -40.55
N PHE A 99 15.22 -1.61 -41.01
CA PHE A 99 15.68 -1.83 -42.39
C PHE A 99 14.60 -1.51 -43.42
N ILE A 100 13.35 -1.97 -43.21
CA ILE A 100 12.22 -1.65 -44.09
C ILE A 100 12.02 -0.14 -44.17
N SER A 101 12.04 0.54 -43.02
CA SER A 101 11.94 2.01 -42.96
C SER A 101 13.11 2.68 -43.68
N TRP A 102 14.34 2.18 -43.48
CA TRP A 102 15.52 2.69 -44.15
C TRP A 102 15.42 2.57 -45.68
N VAL A 103 14.95 1.44 -46.21
CA VAL A 103 14.74 1.28 -47.66
C VAL A 103 13.68 2.25 -48.19
N LEU A 104 12.59 2.49 -47.45
CA LEU A 104 11.50 3.37 -47.87
C LEU A 104 11.88 4.86 -47.85
N TYR A 105 12.69 5.29 -46.89
CA TYR A 105 13.04 6.70 -46.70
C TYR A 105 14.41 7.10 -47.26
N ASN A 106 15.30 6.15 -47.54
CA ASN A 106 16.62 6.45 -48.07
C ASN A 106 16.58 6.69 -49.58
N THR A 107 17.06 7.86 -50.02
CA THR A 107 17.12 8.27 -51.43
C THR A 107 18.50 8.15 -52.06
N GLN A 108 19.54 7.83 -51.28
CA GLN A 108 20.93 7.85 -51.72
C GLN A 108 21.42 6.48 -52.23
N VAL A 109 20.90 5.39 -51.68
CA VAL A 109 21.30 4.02 -52.02
C VAL A 109 20.23 3.37 -52.87
N PHE A 110 20.58 2.95 -54.09
CA PHE A 110 19.73 2.11 -54.91
C PHE A 110 19.79 0.67 -54.40
N VAL A 111 18.68 0.17 -53.88
CA VAL A 111 18.57 -1.22 -53.44
C VAL A 111 17.87 -2.04 -54.53
N ALA A 112 18.54 -3.06 -55.05
CA ALA A 112 18.09 -3.84 -56.20
C ALA A 112 16.89 -4.73 -55.85
N ASP A 113 15.87 -4.71 -56.70
CA ASP A 113 14.68 -5.59 -56.63
C ASP A 113 13.98 -5.66 -55.27
N THR A 114 14.03 -4.57 -54.49
CA THR A 114 13.45 -4.51 -53.13
C THR A 114 12.01 -4.96 -53.06
N PHE A 115 11.19 -4.56 -54.03
CA PHE A 115 9.76 -4.92 -54.12
C PHE A 115 9.51 -6.41 -54.33
N GLN A 116 10.54 -7.20 -54.65
CA GLN A 116 10.46 -8.64 -54.85
C GLN A 116 11.00 -9.45 -53.66
N TYR A 117 11.53 -8.79 -52.62
CA TYR A 117 12.07 -9.48 -51.46
C TYR A 117 10.96 -10.22 -50.71
N LYS A 118 11.17 -11.52 -50.45
CA LYS A 118 10.18 -12.38 -49.81
C LYS A 118 10.59 -12.74 -48.38
N CYS A 119 9.59 -12.86 -47.51
CA CYS A 119 9.74 -13.37 -46.16
C CYS A 119 9.92 -14.89 -46.18
N ALA A 120 10.94 -15.40 -45.49
CA ALA A 120 11.05 -16.83 -45.17
C ALA A 120 10.43 -17.15 -43.81
N TYR A 121 10.45 -16.18 -42.89
CA TYR A 121 9.95 -16.31 -41.53
C TYR A 121 9.12 -15.09 -41.12
N PRO A 122 8.20 -15.21 -40.13
CA PRO A 122 7.72 -16.47 -39.55
C PRO A 122 6.95 -17.31 -40.60
N LEU A 123 6.75 -18.61 -40.33
CA LEU A 123 6.09 -19.53 -41.28
C LEU A 123 4.69 -19.06 -41.70
N SER A 124 4.02 -18.26 -40.86
CA SER A 124 2.71 -17.66 -41.17
C SER A 124 2.74 -16.62 -42.28
N GLN A 125 3.90 -15.98 -42.52
CA GLN A 125 4.10 -14.94 -43.53
C GLN A 125 5.05 -15.39 -44.65
N LYS A 126 5.33 -16.70 -44.76
CA LYS A 126 6.21 -17.23 -45.78
C LYS A 126 5.74 -16.79 -47.18
N ASP A 127 6.70 -16.40 -48.02
CA ASP A 127 6.50 -15.95 -49.41
C ASP A 127 5.75 -14.60 -49.57
N GLN A 128 5.39 -13.92 -48.47
CA GLN A 128 4.90 -12.54 -48.54
C GLN A 128 6.03 -11.55 -48.84
N LEU A 129 5.68 -10.37 -49.35
CA LEU A 129 6.65 -9.32 -49.68
C LEU A 129 7.14 -8.63 -48.40
N LEU A 130 8.45 -8.45 -48.26
CA LEU A 130 9.07 -7.82 -47.09
C LEU A 130 8.53 -6.40 -46.84
N LEU A 131 8.36 -5.61 -47.91
CA LEU A 131 7.83 -4.24 -47.84
C LEU A 131 6.33 -4.16 -47.54
N SER A 132 5.60 -5.27 -47.63
CA SER A 132 4.18 -5.31 -47.26
C SER A 132 3.94 -5.47 -45.76
N PHE A 133 5.01 -5.69 -44.98
CA PHE A 133 4.94 -5.82 -43.53
C PHE A 133 4.59 -4.48 -42.87
N ASP A 134 3.56 -4.48 -42.02
CA ASP A 134 3.12 -3.29 -41.29
C ASP A 134 4.05 -2.98 -40.11
N VAL A 135 4.95 -2.03 -40.32
CA VAL A 135 5.89 -1.56 -39.29
C VAL A 135 5.19 -0.77 -38.19
N GLN A 136 4.00 -0.20 -38.44
CA GLN A 136 3.31 0.64 -37.46
C GLN A 136 2.85 -0.17 -36.23
N SER A 137 2.49 -1.44 -36.45
CA SER A 137 2.17 -2.41 -35.40
C SER A 137 3.29 -2.58 -34.34
N CYS A 138 4.55 -2.27 -34.65
CA CYS A 138 5.66 -2.39 -33.70
C CYS A 138 5.65 -1.29 -32.62
N TRP A 139 5.10 -0.11 -32.91
CA TRP A 139 5.12 1.07 -32.02
C TRP A 139 3.89 1.18 -31.10
N GLU A 140 2.81 0.48 -31.45
CA GLU A 140 1.55 0.41 -30.68
C GLU A 140 1.77 -0.18 -29.27
N SER A 141 2.65 -1.18 -29.14
CA SER A 141 2.88 -1.90 -27.88
C SER A 141 3.51 -1.03 -26.77
N VAL A 142 4.45 -0.17 -27.12
CA VAL A 142 5.12 0.75 -26.19
C VAL A 142 4.17 1.86 -25.74
N SER A 143 3.42 2.42 -26.69
CA SER A 143 2.45 3.50 -26.44
C SER A 143 1.34 3.02 -25.50
N PHE A 144 0.82 1.81 -25.71
CA PHE A 144 -0.17 1.19 -24.84
C PHE A 144 0.36 0.97 -23.42
N THR A 145 1.60 0.48 -23.28
CA THR A 145 2.23 0.25 -21.98
C THR A 145 2.40 1.56 -21.20
N CYS A 146 2.87 2.63 -21.86
CA CYS A 146 2.99 3.95 -21.25
C CYS A 146 1.63 4.49 -20.79
N PHE A 147 0.59 4.38 -21.61
CA PHE A 147 -0.77 4.84 -21.28
C PHE A 147 -1.36 4.13 -20.04
N MET A 148 -1.17 2.81 -19.95
CA MET A 148 -1.63 2.04 -18.78
C MET A 148 -0.90 2.48 -17.50
N SER A 149 0.41 2.71 -17.59
CA SER A 149 1.21 3.16 -16.44
C SER A 149 0.82 4.56 -15.95
N SER A 150 0.61 5.52 -16.85
CA SER A 150 0.21 6.89 -16.50
C SER A 150 -1.19 6.93 -15.89
N SER A 151 -2.12 6.15 -16.43
CA SER A 151 -3.50 6.07 -15.93
C SER A 151 -3.54 5.48 -14.52
N ALA A 152 -2.74 4.46 -14.24
CA ALA A 152 -2.63 3.87 -12.91
C ALA A 152 -2.07 4.87 -11.88
N LEU A 153 -1.04 5.66 -12.24
CA LEU A 153 -0.48 6.68 -11.37
C LEU A 153 -1.52 7.73 -10.98
N VAL A 154 -2.31 8.21 -11.94
CA VAL A 154 -3.39 9.18 -11.68
C VAL A 154 -4.43 8.59 -10.71
N LEU A 155 -4.87 7.35 -10.92
CA LEU A 155 -5.83 6.71 -10.02
C LEU A 155 -5.30 6.59 -8.59
N VAL A 156 -4.04 6.18 -8.41
CA VAL A 156 -3.41 6.06 -7.09
C VAL A 156 -3.38 7.42 -6.37
N THR A 157 -2.96 8.47 -7.07
CA THR A 157 -2.91 9.82 -6.47
C THR A 157 -4.29 10.32 -6.05
N LEU A 158 -5.33 10.13 -6.89
CA LEU A 158 -6.70 10.51 -6.57
C LEU A 158 -7.25 9.71 -5.37
N LEU A 159 -7.05 8.39 -5.34
CA LEU A 159 -7.45 7.55 -4.22
C LEU A 159 -6.76 7.96 -2.92
N SER A 160 -5.44 8.25 -2.97
CA SER A 160 -4.70 8.70 -1.80
C SER A 160 -5.24 10.01 -1.24
N SER A 161 -5.56 10.98 -2.12
CA SER A 161 -6.14 12.26 -1.73
C SER A 161 -7.54 12.09 -1.14
N PHE A 162 -8.38 11.24 -1.75
CA PHE A 162 -9.70 10.92 -1.24
C PHE A 162 -9.64 10.25 0.14
N ILE A 163 -8.75 9.27 0.32
CA ILE A 163 -8.55 8.60 1.61
C ILE A 163 -8.09 9.60 2.67
N TYR A 164 -7.12 10.46 2.34
CA TYR A 164 -6.60 11.44 3.28
C TYR A 164 -7.65 12.47 3.70
N HIS A 165 -8.43 13.00 2.76
CA HIS A 165 -9.41 14.04 3.04
C HIS A 165 -10.68 13.49 3.70
N PHE A 166 -11.20 12.35 3.21
CA PHE A 166 -12.50 11.84 3.61
C PHE A 166 -12.42 10.69 4.63
N LEU A 167 -11.52 9.73 4.41
CA LEU A 167 -11.49 8.48 5.20
C LEU A 167 -10.48 8.50 6.35
N ARG A 168 -9.59 9.49 6.45
CA ARG A 168 -8.51 9.51 7.46
C ARG A 168 -9.06 9.32 8.87
N TRP A 169 -10.09 10.08 9.25
CA TRP A 169 -10.68 9.98 10.59
C TRP A 169 -11.39 8.64 10.81
N GLN A 170 -12.04 8.09 9.78
CA GLN A 170 -12.69 6.77 9.84
C GLN A 170 -11.66 5.64 10.01
N LEU A 171 -10.53 5.73 9.31
CA LEU A 171 -9.43 4.75 9.41
C LEU A 171 -8.73 4.81 10.77
N VAL A 172 -8.44 6.02 11.27
CA VAL A 172 -7.87 6.20 12.61
C VAL A 172 -8.82 5.63 13.67
N TYR A 173 -10.11 5.91 13.56
CA TYR A 173 -11.12 5.37 14.46
C TYR A 173 -11.19 3.84 14.39
N GLY A 174 -11.26 3.28 13.18
CA GLY A 174 -11.27 1.83 12.95
C GLY A 174 -10.01 1.14 13.49
N TYR A 175 -8.84 1.79 13.36
CA TYR A 175 -7.58 1.28 13.92
C TYR A 175 -7.62 1.20 15.45
N TYR A 176 -8.08 2.25 16.13
CA TYR A 176 -8.25 2.22 17.58
C TYR A 176 -9.29 1.19 18.02
N LEU A 177 -10.38 1.04 17.26
CA LEU A 177 -11.40 0.03 17.52
C LEU A 177 -10.84 -1.39 17.39
N PHE A 178 -10.06 -1.63 16.34
CA PHE A 178 -9.43 -2.92 16.09
C PHE A 178 -8.39 -3.26 17.17
N ARG A 179 -7.58 -2.28 17.60
CA ARG A 179 -6.68 -2.47 18.75
C ARG A 179 -7.44 -2.78 20.04
N ALA A 180 -8.55 -2.08 20.30
CA ALA A 180 -9.40 -2.36 21.45
C ALA A 180 -9.98 -3.79 21.40
N PHE A 181 -10.47 -4.21 20.23
CA PHE A 181 -10.98 -5.56 20.00
C PHE A 181 -9.91 -6.64 20.24
N LEU A 182 -8.69 -6.42 19.75
CA LEU A 182 -7.56 -7.33 19.99
C LEU A 182 -7.16 -7.36 21.48
N TYR A 183 -7.23 -6.23 22.18
CA TYR A 183 -6.93 -6.15 23.61
C TYR A 183 -7.95 -6.94 24.44
N ASP A 184 -9.24 -6.73 24.17
CA ASP A 184 -10.33 -7.43 24.85
C ASP A 184 -10.27 -8.96 24.61
N GLY A 185 -10.06 -9.37 23.36
CA GLY A 185 -9.93 -10.80 23.00
C GLY A 185 -8.75 -11.49 23.67
N ARG A 186 -7.64 -10.77 23.91
CA ARG A 186 -6.47 -11.30 24.60
C ARG A 186 -6.70 -11.42 26.11
N LYS A 187 -7.33 -10.43 26.74
CA LYS A 187 -7.57 -10.39 28.19
C LYS A 187 -8.70 -11.32 28.62
N ARG A 188 -9.79 -11.45 27.84
CA ARG A 188 -10.85 -12.47 28.03
C ARG A 188 -10.29 -13.90 28.00
N ARG A 189 -9.32 -14.18 27.13
CA ARG A 189 -8.64 -15.50 27.08
C ARG A 189 -7.75 -15.76 28.29
N GLN A 190 -7.30 -14.71 28.97
CA GLN A 190 -6.32 -14.82 30.05
C GLN A 190 -6.96 -15.06 31.42
N GLY A 191 -8.28 -14.90 31.56
CA GLY A 191 -9.03 -15.34 32.74
C GLY A 191 -8.44 -14.90 34.07
N CYS A 192 -7.91 -13.67 34.16
CA CYS A 192 -7.34 -13.19 35.42
C CYS A 192 -8.45 -12.93 36.44
N ALA A 193 -8.24 -13.41 37.67
CA ALA A 193 -9.02 -12.98 38.82
C ALA A 193 -8.89 -11.46 38.99
N HIS A 194 -10.01 -10.78 39.27
CA HIS A 194 -9.99 -9.35 39.56
C HIS A 194 -9.10 -9.08 40.77
N VAL A 195 -8.16 -8.13 40.64
CA VAL A 195 -7.20 -7.75 41.69
C VAL A 195 -7.82 -6.76 42.67
N TYR A 196 -8.85 -6.03 42.22
CA TYR A 196 -9.57 -5.00 42.95
C TYR A 196 -11.07 -5.28 42.93
N ASP A 197 -11.78 -4.85 43.98
CA ASP A 197 -13.23 -4.94 44.05
C ASP A 197 -13.88 -3.82 43.22
N ALA A 198 -13.33 -2.60 43.27
CA ALA A 198 -13.81 -1.51 42.45
C ALA A 198 -12.72 -0.54 42.00
N PHE A 199 -12.83 -0.08 40.75
CA PHE A 199 -12.07 1.06 40.24
C PHE A 199 -12.87 2.34 40.50
N VAL A 200 -12.25 3.37 41.08
CA VAL A 200 -12.91 4.67 41.30
C VAL A 200 -12.46 5.69 40.26
N SER A 201 -13.40 6.14 39.44
CA SER A 201 -13.21 7.20 38.46
C SER A 201 -13.72 8.52 39.02
N TYR A 202 -12.84 9.51 39.20
CA TYR A 202 -13.17 10.81 39.77
C TYR A 202 -12.35 11.92 39.11
N ASN A 203 -12.69 13.19 39.38
CA ASN A 203 -11.92 14.34 38.93
C ASN A 203 -10.88 14.74 39.98
N VAL A 204 -9.71 15.21 39.57
CA VAL A 204 -8.66 15.72 40.47
C VAL A 204 -9.18 16.74 41.50
N HIS A 205 -10.16 17.57 41.15
CA HIS A 205 -10.73 18.55 42.09
C HIS A 205 -11.62 17.91 43.18
N ASP A 206 -12.15 16.72 42.94
CA ASP A 206 -12.97 15.98 43.89
C ASP A 206 -12.14 14.98 44.72
N GLU A 207 -10.81 14.98 44.53
CA GLU A 207 -9.85 14.08 45.18
C GLU A 207 -9.91 14.15 46.70
N GLU A 208 -10.03 15.36 47.26
CA GLU A 208 -10.11 15.56 48.71
C GLU A 208 -11.32 14.81 49.30
N TRP A 209 -12.47 14.85 48.63
CA TRP A 209 -13.66 14.12 49.08
C TRP A 209 -13.45 12.61 48.95
N VAL A 210 -12.83 12.13 47.87
CA VAL A 210 -12.58 10.71 47.66
C VAL A 210 -11.65 10.16 48.75
N TYR A 211 -10.51 10.79 49.02
CA TYR A 211 -9.56 10.31 50.01
C TYR A 211 -10.03 10.45 51.45
N HIS A 212 -10.73 11.53 51.81
CA HIS A 212 -11.13 11.76 53.20
C HIS A 212 -12.50 11.19 53.56
N ARG A 213 -13.34 10.84 52.58
CA ARG A 213 -14.69 10.31 52.83
C ARG A 213 -14.91 8.93 52.23
N LEU A 214 -14.64 8.75 50.94
CA LEU A 214 -14.97 7.50 50.26
C LEU A 214 -14.00 6.37 50.62
N VAL A 215 -12.70 6.64 50.62
CA VAL A 215 -11.66 5.63 50.89
C VAL A 215 -11.75 5.08 52.31
N PRO A 216 -11.87 5.89 53.39
CA PRO A 216 -11.93 5.36 54.75
C PRO A 216 -13.19 4.53 55.00
N GLU A 217 -14.32 4.92 54.45
CA GLU A 217 -15.59 4.20 54.61
C GLU A 217 -15.57 2.85 53.87
N LEU A 218 -14.99 2.81 52.67
CA LEU A 218 -14.99 1.59 51.84
C LEU A 218 -13.79 0.66 52.12
N GLU A 219 -12.58 1.18 52.28
CA GLU A 219 -11.38 0.35 52.53
C GLU A 219 -11.22 0.00 54.03
N GLU A 220 -11.41 0.97 54.96
CA GLU A 220 -11.15 0.72 56.39
C GLU A 220 -12.36 0.13 57.12
N GLN A 221 -13.58 0.65 56.90
CA GLN A 221 -14.77 0.14 57.60
C GLN A 221 -15.39 -1.08 56.94
N GLN A 222 -15.45 -1.11 55.60
CA GLN A 222 -16.09 -2.19 54.84
C GLN A 222 -15.11 -3.22 54.25
N GLY A 223 -13.81 -2.93 54.23
CA GLY A 223 -12.76 -3.88 53.81
C GLY A 223 -12.66 -4.11 52.29
N TRP A 224 -13.21 -3.23 51.46
CA TRP A 224 -13.10 -3.31 50.00
C TRP A 224 -11.72 -2.88 49.51
N LYS A 225 -11.24 -3.49 48.42
CA LYS A 225 -9.97 -3.08 47.79
C LYS A 225 -10.23 -2.19 46.58
N LEU A 226 -9.87 -0.91 46.67
CA LEU A 226 -10.11 0.05 45.60
C LEU A 226 -8.88 0.29 44.73
N CYS A 227 -9.11 0.54 43.44
CA CYS A 227 -8.10 1.05 42.51
C CYS A 227 -8.33 2.56 42.26
N LEU A 228 -7.33 3.39 42.54
CA LEU A 228 -7.37 4.85 42.42
C LEU A 228 -6.32 5.33 41.41
N HIS A 229 -6.67 6.30 40.55
CA HIS A 229 -5.74 6.77 39.51
C HIS A 229 -4.48 7.46 40.02
N HIS A 230 -4.51 8.10 41.20
CA HIS A 230 -3.33 8.79 41.75
C HIS A 230 -2.43 7.88 42.57
N ARG A 231 -2.92 6.71 43.00
CA ARG A 231 -2.18 5.77 43.86
C ARG A 231 -1.63 4.59 43.06
N ASP A 232 -2.46 4.00 42.20
CA ASP A 232 -2.24 2.67 41.65
C ASP A 232 -1.86 2.67 40.17
N PHE A 233 -1.82 3.84 39.51
CA PHE A 233 -1.42 3.93 38.09
C PHE A 233 0.09 3.85 37.92
N GLU A 234 0.51 3.11 36.89
CA GLU A 234 1.92 2.97 36.53
C GLU A 234 2.44 4.25 35.85
N PRO A 235 3.48 4.90 36.41
CA PRO A 235 4.12 6.06 35.77
C PRO A 235 4.75 5.67 34.43
N GLY A 236 4.61 6.52 33.42
CA GLY A 236 5.20 6.31 32.09
C GLY A 236 4.29 5.59 31.08
N LYS A 237 3.12 5.10 31.51
CA LYS A 237 2.09 4.52 30.63
C LYS A 237 1.04 5.56 30.24
N ALA A 238 0.46 5.43 29.04
CA ALA A 238 -0.59 6.33 28.58
C ALA A 238 -1.83 6.24 29.50
N ILE A 239 -2.42 7.39 29.86
CA ILE A 239 -3.52 7.44 30.83
C ILE A 239 -4.71 6.56 30.42
N VAL A 240 -5.04 6.51 29.13
CA VAL A 240 -6.13 5.68 28.58
C VAL A 240 -5.86 4.19 28.81
N GLU A 241 -4.61 3.75 28.69
CA GLU A 241 -4.24 2.35 28.94
C GLU A 241 -4.31 2.02 30.44
N ASN A 242 -3.86 2.93 31.31
CA ASN A 242 -3.98 2.77 32.76
C ASN A 242 -5.44 2.65 33.21
N ILE A 243 -6.34 3.48 32.67
CA ILE A 243 -7.78 3.42 32.95
C ILE A 243 -8.37 2.09 32.47
N THR A 244 -8.03 1.69 31.24
CA THR A 244 -8.49 0.42 30.67
C THR A 244 -8.07 -0.75 31.56
N ASP A 245 -6.83 -0.76 32.03
CA ASP A 245 -6.34 -1.81 32.91
C ASP A 245 -6.97 -1.80 34.30
N ALA A 246 -7.22 -0.62 34.86
CA ALA A 246 -7.93 -0.48 36.13
C ALA A 246 -9.37 -1.01 36.05
N ILE A 247 -10.09 -0.74 34.94
CA ILE A 247 -11.44 -1.27 34.71
C ILE A 247 -11.40 -2.81 34.63
N TYR A 248 -10.55 -3.38 33.78
CA TYR A 248 -10.48 -4.83 33.61
C TYR A 248 -9.93 -5.58 34.83
N SER A 249 -9.11 -4.94 35.66
CA SER A 249 -8.58 -5.53 36.90
C SER A 249 -9.54 -5.40 38.08
N SER A 250 -10.65 -4.67 37.93
CA SER A 250 -11.66 -4.44 38.97
C SER A 250 -12.97 -5.17 38.68
N ARG A 251 -13.70 -5.58 39.73
CA ARG A 251 -15.03 -6.22 39.57
C ARG A 251 -16.14 -5.23 39.24
N LYS A 252 -16.11 -4.04 39.84
CA LYS A 252 -17.05 -2.93 39.61
C LYS A 252 -16.27 -1.65 39.23
N THR A 253 -16.93 -0.69 38.60
CA THR A 253 -16.40 0.66 38.38
C THR A 253 -17.34 1.68 39.01
N LEU A 254 -16.80 2.48 39.93
CA LEU A 254 -17.48 3.51 40.69
C LEU A 254 -17.14 4.89 40.11
N CYS A 255 -18.11 5.55 39.48
CA CYS A 255 -17.93 6.87 38.89
C CYS A 255 -18.45 7.96 39.83
N VAL A 256 -17.55 8.83 40.30
CA VAL A 256 -17.88 10.00 41.12
C VAL A 256 -18.12 11.19 40.19
N ILE A 257 -19.39 11.56 40.04
CA ILE A 257 -19.86 12.54 39.07
C ILE A 257 -20.10 13.90 39.76
N SER A 258 -19.42 14.90 39.22
CA SER A 258 -19.61 16.33 39.50
C SER A 258 -19.66 17.12 38.18
N ARG A 259 -20.04 18.39 38.21
CA ARG A 259 -19.94 19.32 37.08
C ARG A 259 -18.49 19.44 36.61
N ARG A 260 -17.52 19.41 37.53
CA ARG A 260 -16.08 19.45 37.21
C ARG A 260 -15.64 18.16 36.50
N TYR A 261 -16.16 17.02 36.94
CA TYR A 261 -15.98 15.73 36.25
C TYR A 261 -16.42 15.83 34.79
N LEU A 262 -17.60 16.40 34.54
CA LEU A 262 -18.14 16.59 33.19
C LEU A 262 -17.36 17.60 32.34
N GLN A 263 -16.64 18.56 32.94
CA GLN A 263 -15.93 19.63 32.23
C GLN A 263 -14.45 19.34 31.93
N SER A 264 -13.86 18.30 32.53
CA SER A 264 -12.41 18.02 32.42
C SER A 264 -11.96 17.44 31.07
N GLU A 265 -10.65 17.40 30.79
CA GLU A 265 -10.02 16.77 29.59
C GLU A 265 -10.43 15.29 29.35
N TRP A 266 -10.98 14.65 30.38
CA TRP A 266 -11.77 13.41 30.28
C TRP A 266 -13.09 13.57 29.51
N CYS A 267 -13.38 14.77 28.97
CA CYS A 267 -14.53 15.16 28.16
C CYS A 267 -14.20 15.33 26.68
N SER A 268 -13.00 14.96 26.22
CA SER A 268 -12.86 14.72 24.78
C SER A 268 -13.84 13.59 24.39
N ARG A 269 -14.72 13.89 23.45
CA ARG A 269 -15.81 12.99 23.02
C ARG A 269 -15.25 11.63 22.61
N GLU A 270 -14.05 11.61 22.07
CA GLU A 270 -13.32 10.46 21.58
C GLU A 270 -12.83 9.54 22.72
N ILE A 271 -12.18 10.08 23.76
CA ILE A 271 -11.70 9.31 24.93
C ILE A 271 -12.88 8.82 25.77
N GLN A 272 -13.91 9.66 25.91
CA GLN A 272 -15.17 9.25 26.51
C GLN A 272 -15.81 8.10 25.74
N MET A 273 -15.95 8.20 24.42
CA MET A 273 -16.62 7.16 23.63
C MET A 273 -15.89 5.82 23.68
N ALA A 274 -14.55 5.81 23.74
CA ALA A 274 -13.76 4.58 23.90
C ALA A 274 -13.93 3.97 25.30
N SER A 275 -13.78 4.77 26.35
CA SER A 275 -13.94 4.31 27.74
C SER A 275 -15.39 3.89 28.04
N PHE A 276 -16.37 4.64 27.52
CA PHE A 276 -17.79 4.31 27.62
C PHE A 276 -18.22 3.11 26.76
N ARG A 277 -17.50 2.75 25.70
CA ARG A 277 -17.72 1.47 25.00
C ARG A 277 -17.32 0.29 25.89
N LEU A 278 -16.19 0.39 26.58
CA LEU A 278 -15.79 -0.60 27.60
C LEU A 278 -16.86 -0.72 28.70
N PHE A 279 -17.41 0.41 29.15
CA PHE A 279 -18.52 0.42 30.12
C PHE A 279 -19.85 -0.11 29.56
N ASP A 280 -20.10 0.00 28.24
CA ASP A 280 -21.35 -0.48 27.61
C ASP A 280 -21.35 -1.99 27.35
N GLU A 281 -20.18 -2.59 27.20
CA GLU A 281 -20.02 -4.04 27.19
C GLU A 281 -20.13 -4.64 28.61
N GLN A 282 -19.97 -3.82 29.66
CA GLN A 282 -20.00 -4.20 31.08
C GLN A 282 -21.08 -3.45 31.87
N LYS A 283 -22.33 -3.42 31.37
CA LYS A 283 -23.44 -2.64 31.97
C LYS A 283 -23.70 -2.90 33.45
N ASP A 284 -23.42 -4.10 33.93
CA ASP A 284 -23.70 -4.52 35.31
C ASP A 284 -22.55 -4.21 36.29
N VAL A 285 -21.48 -3.60 35.78
CA VAL A 285 -20.26 -3.25 36.51
C VAL A 285 -20.24 -1.78 36.94
N LEU A 286 -21.07 -0.92 36.34
CA LEU A 286 -21.01 0.53 36.52
C LEU A 286 -21.92 1.06 37.65
N ILE A 287 -21.34 1.72 38.64
CA ILE A 287 -22.04 2.39 39.75
C ILE A 287 -21.80 3.90 39.65
N MET A 288 -22.86 4.71 39.59
CA MET A 288 -22.75 6.17 39.49
C MET A 288 -23.07 6.85 40.83
N LEU A 289 -22.12 7.63 41.35
CA LEU A 289 -22.25 8.46 42.55
C LEU A 289 -22.31 9.93 42.14
N PHE A 290 -23.41 10.63 42.40
CA PHE A 290 -23.52 12.07 42.17
C PHE A 290 -23.18 12.84 43.45
N LEU A 291 -22.11 13.64 43.41
CA LEU A 291 -21.72 14.51 44.53
C LEU A 291 -22.61 15.74 44.66
N GLU A 292 -23.19 16.18 43.54
CA GLU A 292 -24.04 17.36 43.44
C GLU A 292 -25.23 17.11 42.51
N GLU A 293 -26.27 17.92 42.64
CA GLU A 293 -27.41 17.86 41.73
C GLU A 293 -27.07 18.56 40.42
N ILE A 294 -27.04 17.77 39.34
CA ILE A 294 -26.73 18.22 37.98
C ILE A 294 -28.01 18.27 37.17
N SER A 295 -28.23 19.36 36.45
CA SER A 295 -29.43 19.54 35.65
C SER A 295 -29.46 18.59 34.44
N SER A 296 -30.65 18.18 34.01
CA SER A 296 -30.79 17.33 32.83
C SER A 296 -30.33 17.98 31.52
N VAL A 297 -30.18 19.31 31.51
CA VAL A 297 -29.68 20.11 30.37
C VAL A 297 -28.16 20.00 30.26
N GLU A 298 -27.43 20.06 31.37
CA GLU A 298 -25.98 19.87 31.41
C GLU A 298 -25.58 18.43 31.01
N LEU A 299 -26.47 17.46 31.27
CA LEU A 299 -26.30 16.07 30.87
C LEU A 299 -26.69 15.80 29.40
N SER A 300 -27.23 16.78 28.67
CA SER A 300 -27.74 16.60 27.31
C SER A 300 -26.69 16.21 26.26
N PRO A 301 -25.43 16.70 26.31
CA PRO A 301 -24.37 16.23 25.40
C PRO A 301 -23.99 14.77 25.65
N PHE A 302 -24.30 14.25 26.85
CA PHE A 302 -23.92 12.92 27.32
C PHE A 302 -25.12 11.96 27.25
N TYR A 303 -25.52 11.59 26.03
CA TYR A 303 -26.73 10.79 25.75
C TYR A 303 -26.89 9.55 26.65
N ARG A 304 -25.80 8.83 26.96
CA ARG A 304 -25.86 7.61 27.81
C ARG A 304 -25.95 7.91 29.30
N MET A 305 -25.25 8.91 29.83
CA MET A 305 -25.46 9.37 31.21
C MET A 305 -26.90 9.83 31.40
N ARG A 306 -27.46 10.56 30.42
CA ARG A 306 -28.88 10.89 30.41
C ARG A 306 -29.79 9.66 30.42
N LYS A 307 -29.43 8.58 29.72
CA LYS A 307 -30.20 7.31 29.74
C LYS A 307 -30.15 6.64 31.12
N LEU A 308 -28.99 6.57 31.76
CA LEU A 308 -28.82 5.95 33.08
C LEU A 308 -29.40 6.80 34.23
N VAL A 309 -29.33 8.13 34.12
CA VAL A 309 -30.00 9.05 35.03
C VAL A 309 -31.53 8.96 34.86
N LYS A 310 -32.02 8.79 33.63
CA LYS A 310 -33.45 8.53 33.36
C LYS A 310 -33.93 7.20 33.94
N SER A 311 -33.08 6.16 33.97
CA SER A 311 -33.39 4.88 34.63
C SER A 311 -33.22 4.92 36.16
N ARG A 312 -32.90 6.09 36.75
CA ARG A 312 -32.71 6.30 38.20
C ARG A 312 -31.70 5.35 38.87
N SER A 313 -30.78 4.79 38.10
CA SER A 313 -29.75 3.87 38.60
C SER A 313 -28.50 4.66 39.02
N TYR A 314 -28.65 5.57 39.99
CA TYR A 314 -27.55 6.36 40.54
C TYR A 314 -27.77 6.64 42.03
N LEU A 315 -26.67 6.83 42.76
CA LEU A 315 -26.68 7.18 44.18
C LEU A 315 -26.35 8.66 44.32
N SER A 316 -27.18 9.43 45.02
CA SER A 316 -26.99 10.87 45.21
C SER A 316 -26.52 11.17 46.63
N TRP A 317 -25.38 11.86 46.75
CA TRP A 317 -24.84 12.28 48.03
C TRP A 317 -25.63 13.43 48.67
N THR A 318 -26.19 14.34 47.86
CA THR A 318 -26.90 15.53 48.37
C THR A 318 -28.23 15.19 49.03
N GLN A 319 -28.94 14.18 48.50
CA GLN A 319 -30.25 13.75 48.98
C GLN A 319 -30.16 12.96 50.29
N THR A 320 -29.00 12.39 50.63
CA THR A 320 -28.80 11.56 51.84
C THR A 320 -28.10 12.31 52.98
N ARG A 321 -28.00 13.65 52.93
CA ARG A 321 -27.31 14.46 53.95
C ARG A 321 -27.82 14.24 55.39
N THR A 322 -29.09 13.85 55.55
CA THR A 322 -29.73 13.52 56.84
C THR A 322 -29.45 12.10 57.34
N HIS A 323 -29.09 11.13 56.47
CA HIS A 323 -28.84 9.73 56.84
C HIS A 323 -27.60 9.17 56.11
N ARG A 324 -26.40 9.63 56.46
CA ARG A 324 -25.14 9.23 55.80
C ARG A 324 -24.90 7.71 55.78
N GLY A 325 -25.31 7.00 56.82
CA GLY A 325 -25.17 5.53 56.89
C GLY A 325 -25.94 4.81 55.78
N LEU A 326 -27.15 5.28 55.46
CA LEU A 326 -27.99 4.69 54.40
C LEU A 326 -27.34 4.84 53.01
N PHE A 327 -26.59 5.93 52.80
CA PHE A 327 -25.84 6.11 51.55
C PHE A 327 -24.77 5.04 51.39
N TRP A 328 -23.94 4.84 52.42
CA TRP A 328 -22.84 3.87 52.37
C TRP A 328 -23.32 2.43 52.32
N GLU A 329 -24.44 2.10 52.97
CA GLU A 329 -25.09 0.79 52.86
C GLU A 329 -25.58 0.53 51.42
N ARG A 330 -26.13 1.54 50.74
CA ARG A 330 -26.52 1.42 49.33
C ARG A 330 -25.32 1.30 48.40
N VAL A 331 -24.22 1.99 48.69
CA VAL A 331 -22.96 1.81 47.95
C VAL A 331 -22.44 0.38 48.13
N GLN A 332 -22.49 -0.15 49.35
CA GLN A 332 -22.09 -1.52 49.65
C GLN A 332 -22.96 -2.53 48.89
N GLN A 333 -24.29 -2.40 48.96
CA GLN A 333 -25.22 -3.27 48.22
C GLN A 333 -24.97 -3.21 46.70
N ALA A 334 -24.66 -2.03 46.16
CA ALA A 334 -24.32 -1.90 44.75
C ALA A 334 -22.98 -2.60 44.40
N LEU A 335 -22.00 -2.59 45.30
CA LEU A 335 -20.71 -3.29 45.15
C LEU A 335 -20.84 -4.82 45.31
N GLU A 336 -21.75 -5.29 46.17
CA GLU A 336 -22.08 -6.70 46.41
C GLU A 336 -22.95 -7.31 45.31
N SER A 337 -23.74 -6.50 44.60
CA SER A 337 -24.61 -6.97 43.52
C SER A 337 -23.82 -7.79 42.49
N GLY A 338 -24.35 -8.96 42.11
CA GLY A 338 -23.76 -9.82 41.09
C GLY A 338 -23.68 -9.14 39.71
N ASN A 339 -23.13 -9.86 38.73
CA ASN A 339 -23.07 -9.41 37.34
C ASN A 339 -24.40 -9.62 36.58
N ASP A 340 -25.51 -9.89 37.27
CA ASP A 340 -26.82 -10.15 36.64
C ASP A 340 -27.69 -8.87 36.52
N PRO A 341 -28.07 -8.45 35.30
CA PRO A 341 -28.69 -7.14 35.02
C PRO A 341 -30.06 -6.92 35.68
N THR A 342 -30.75 -8.00 36.02
CA THR A 342 -32.09 -7.96 36.62
C THR A 342 -32.07 -7.73 38.14
N GLU A 343 -31.00 -8.07 38.85
CA GLU A 343 -30.90 -7.85 40.30
C GLU A 343 -30.45 -6.43 40.65
N ALA A 344 -29.45 -5.89 39.93
CA ALA A 344 -28.93 -4.55 40.19
C ALA A 344 -29.94 -3.43 39.89
N HIS A 345 -30.76 -3.58 38.84
CA HIS A 345 -31.78 -2.59 38.51
C HIS A 345 -32.91 -2.56 39.54
N ASN A 346 -33.33 -3.72 40.06
CA ASN A 346 -34.36 -3.82 41.08
C ASN A 346 -33.88 -3.26 42.43
N LEU A 347 -32.64 -3.53 42.86
CA LEU A 347 -32.11 -3.03 44.14
C LEU A 347 -32.00 -1.49 44.20
N LEU A 348 -31.67 -0.84 43.08
CA LEU A 348 -31.55 0.62 43.01
C LEU A 348 -32.90 1.34 42.80
N THR A 349 -33.94 0.63 42.33
CA THR A 349 -35.25 1.22 42.03
C THR A 349 -36.39 0.80 42.98
N ALA A 350 -36.26 -0.31 43.72
CA ALA A 350 -37.39 -0.93 44.43
C ALA A 350 -37.79 -0.27 45.76
N ASN A 351 -37.05 0.71 46.30
CA ASN A 351 -37.38 1.33 47.60
C ASN A 351 -37.45 2.87 47.52
N VAL A 352 -38.32 3.39 46.63
CA VAL A 352 -38.88 4.75 46.71
C VAL A 352 -40.31 4.68 47.19
#